data_AF-E2BAN7-F1
#
_entry.id   AF-E2BAN7-F1
#
_cell.length_a   1.000
_cell.length_b   1.000
_cell.length_c   1.000
_cell.angle_alpha   90.00
_cell.angle_beta   90.00
_cell.angle_gamma   90.00
#
_symmetry.space_group_name_H-M   'P 1'
#
loop_
_entity.id
_entity.type
_entity.pdbx_description
1 polymer ?
#
loop_
_entity_poly.entity_id
_entity_poly.type
_entity_poly.pdbx_seq_one_letter_code
_entity_poly.pdbx_strand_id
1 'polypeptide(L)' 'CYRCLEKGHVQATCKSDVDRSKNCYRCGETGHLARDCKSKARCQICAAGGKPADHRMDRPAC' A
#
# COMPACT_ATOMS: atom_id res chain seq x y z
N CYS A 1 7.42 5.35 2.15
CA CYS A 1 7.21 5.17 3.59
C CYS A 1 6.60 3.81 3.85
N TYR A 2 7.22 2.94 4.67
CA TYR A 2 6.65 1.62 4.97
C TYR A 2 5.41 1.67 5.87
N ARG A 3 5.16 2.83 6.49
CA ARG A 3 4.04 3.04 7.40
C ARG A 3 2.74 3.42 6.67
N CYS A 4 2.78 4.46 5.86
CA CYS A 4 1.62 4.91 5.07
C CYS A 4 1.61 4.38 3.63
N LEU A 5 2.69 3.74 3.19
CA LEU A 5 2.91 3.21 1.83
C LEU A 5 3.13 4.26 0.74
N GLU A 6 3.08 5.56 1.05
CA GLU A 6 3.31 6.62 0.07
C GLU A 6 4.78 6.77 -0.34
N LYS A 7 4.99 7.17 -1.60
CA LYS A 7 6.31 7.48 -2.17
C LYS A 7 6.74 8.89 -1.71
N GLY A 8 8.05 9.16 -1.68
CA GLY A 8 8.59 10.50 -1.39
C GLY A 8 9.01 10.78 0.05
N HIS A 9 8.74 9.89 1.00
CA HIS A 9 9.28 9.99 2.38
C HIS A 9 9.47 8.61 3.04
N VAL A 10 10.21 8.58 4.15
CA VAL A 10 10.47 7.37 4.96
C VAL A 10 9.64 7.38 6.25
N GLN A 11 9.58 6.25 6.96
CA GLN A 11 8.78 6.10 8.18
C GLN A 11 9.11 7.14 9.26
N ALA A 12 10.39 7.49 9.41
CA ALA A 12 10.84 8.51 10.36
C ALA A 12 10.30 9.93 10.06
N THR A 13 9.86 10.17 8.81
CA THR A 13 9.35 11.48 8.35
C THR A 13 7.89 11.38 7.90
N CYS A 14 7.20 10.32 8.30
CA CYS A 14 5.80 10.09 7.95
C CYS A 14 4.90 11.07 8.70
N LYS A 15 4.26 11.99 7.97
CA LYS A 15 3.24 12.90 8.50
C LYS A 15 1.81 12.36 8.36
N SER A 16 1.63 11.25 7.65
CA SER A 16 0.31 10.63 7.47
C SER A 16 -0.12 9.90 8.75
N ASP A 17 -1.37 10.10 9.16
CA ASP A 17 -1.99 9.43 10.32
C ASP A 17 -2.35 7.95 10.02
N VAL A 18 -2.33 7.57 8.74
CA VAL A 18 -2.72 6.23 8.31
C VAL A 18 -1.57 5.23 8.49
N ASP A 19 -1.80 4.23 9.34
CA ASP A 19 -0.92 3.08 9.51
C ASP A 19 -1.39 1.90 8.66
N ARG A 20 -0.67 1.63 7.57
CA ARG A 20 -0.85 0.48 6.67
C ARG A 20 0.30 -0.52 6.78
N SER A 21 1.16 -0.38 7.79
CA SER A 21 2.37 -1.21 7.95
C SER A 21 2.03 -2.68 8.18
N LYS A 22 0.86 -2.93 8.79
CA LYS A 22 0.34 -4.28 9.08
C LYS A 22 -0.49 -4.84 7.92
N ASN A 23 -0.73 -4.05 6.89
CA ASN A 23 -1.53 -4.44 5.74
C ASN A 23 -0.62 -5.10 4.71
N CYS A 24 -1.18 -6.06 3.99
CA CYS A 24 -0.52 -6.72 2.90
C CYS A 24 -0.18 -5.70 1.80
N TYR A 25 1.11 -5.56 1.49
CA TYR A 25 1.59 -4.67 0.41
C TYR A 25 1.00 -4.99 -0.97
N ARG A 26 0.45 -6.20 -1.17
CA ARG A 26 -0.18 -6.60 -2.43
C ARG A 26 -1.66 -6.21 -2.48
N CYS A 27 -2.49 -6.55 -1.50
CA CYS A 27 -3.95 -6.36 -1.56
C CYS A 27 -4.52 -5.35 -0.53
N GLY A 28 -3.76 -4.99 0.50
CA GLY A 28 -4.19 -4.11 1.58
C GLY A 28 -4.90 -4.78 2.75
N GLU A 29 -5.10 -6.10 2.71
CA GLU A 29 -5.73 -6.83 3.82
C GLU A 29 -4.73 -7.14 4.93
N THR A 30 -5.20 -7.25 6.16
CA THR A 30 -4.37 -7.64 7.32
C THR A 30 -4.41 -9.16 7.51
N GLY A 31 -3.44 -9.70 8.25
CA GLY A 31 -3.40 -11.13 8.60
C GLY A 31 -2.54 -12.01 7.68
N HIS A 32 -2.00 -11.46 6.58
CA HIS A 32 -1.02 -12.16 5.74
C HIS A 32 -0.02 -11.19 5.12
N LEU A 33 1.13 -11.72 4.70
CA LEU A 33 2.17 -10.95 4.01
C LEU A 33 1.96 -10.99 2.49
N ALA A 34 2.55 -10.04 1.77
CA ALA A 34 2.47 -10.00 0.30
C ALA A 34 3.05 -11.26 -0.39
N ARG A 35 3.88 -12.03 0.31
CA ARG A 35 4.40 -13.31 -0.18
C ARG A 35 3.34 -14.41 -0.15
N ASP A 36 2.49 -14.42 0.88
CA ASP A 36 1.39 -15.39 1.07
C ASP A 36 0.04 -14.90 0.52
N CYS A 37 0.00 -13.66 0.03
CA CYS A 37 -1.20 -13.05 -0.53
C CYS A 37 -1.66 -13.74 -1.82
N LYS A 38 -2.80 -14.45 -1.73
CA LYS A 38 -3.51 -15.03 -2.87
C LYS A 38 -4.52 -14.07 -3.51
N SER A 39 -4.80 -12.93 -2.87
CA SER A 39 -5.69 -11.88 -3.37
C SER A 39 -5.07 -11.09 -4.54
N LYS A 40 -5.93 -10.45 -5.35
CA LYS A 40 -5.50 -9.57 -6.45
C LYS A 40 -4.70 -8.37 -5.92
N ALA A 41 -3.79 -7.87 -6.75
CA ALA A 41 -3.00 -6.69 -6.39
C ALA A 41 -3.89 -5.43 -6.40
N ARG A 42 -3.91 -4.71 -5.28
CA ARG A 42 -4.65 -3.47 -5.10
C ARG A 42 -3.78 -2.41 -4.43
N CYS A 43 -3.56 -1.31 -5.13
CA CYS A 43 -2.79 -0.17 -4.66
C CYS A 43 -3.58 0.62 -3.62
N GLN A 44 -3.15 0.54 -2.36
CA GLN A 44 -3.83 1.22 -1.25
C GLN A 44 -3.69 2.75 -1.32
N ILE A 45 -2.66 3.24 -1.98
CA ILE A 45 -2.42 4.68 -2.19
C ILE A 45 -3.45 5.22 -3.20
N CYS A 46 -3.53 4.59 -4.37
CA CYS A 46 -4.49 4.99 -5.41
C CYS A 46 -5.93 4.78 -4.95
N ALA A 47 -6.21 3.69 -4.22
CA ALA A 47 -7.53 3.46 -3.62
C ALA A 47 -7.92 4.58 -2.65
N ALA A 48 -6.99 5.05 -1.82
CA ALA A 48 -7.22 6.18 -0.92
C ALA A 48 -7.35 7.51 -1.67
N GLY A 49 -6.64 7.67 -2.79
CA GLY A 49 -6.69 8.85 -3.66
C GLY A 49 -7.81 8.84 -4.72
N GLY A 50 -8.76 7.89 -4.67
CA GLY A 50 -9.88 7.80 -5.62
C GLY A 50 -9.48 7.45 -7.06
N LYS A 51 -8.27 6.91 -7.27
CA LYS A 51 -7.73 6.50 -8.58
C LYS A 51 -7.90 4.98 -8.77
N PRO A 52 -7.90 4.48 -10.02
CA PRO A 52 -7.97 3.05 -10.30
C PRO A 52 -6.84 2.31 -9.57
N ALA A 53 -7.24 1.42 -8.67
CA ALA A 53 -6.33 0.79 -7.71
C ALA A 53 -5.98 -0.65 -8.09
N ASP A 54 -6.47 -1.19 -9.22
CA ASP A 54 -6.24 -2.56 -9.68
C ASP A 54 -4.82 -2.79 -10.24
N HIS A 55 -3.82 -2.33 -9.51
CA HIS A 55 -2.41 -2.49 -9.81
C HIS A 55 -1.62 -2.61 -8.51
N ARG A 56 -0.39 -3.14 -8.61
CA ARG A 56 0.56 -3.16 -7.49
C ARG A 56 1.25 -1.79 -7.41
N MET A 57 1.52 -1.30 -6.20
CA MET A 57 2.22 -0.01 -5.96
C MET A 57 3.52 0.18 -6.77
N ASP A 58 4.22 -0.90 -7.09
CA ASP A 58 5.48 -0.89 -7.85
C ASP A 58 5.30 -0.85 -9.38
N ARG A 59 4.07 -0.88 -9.90
CA ARG A 59 3.83 -0.76 -11.36
C ARG A 59 3.73 0.72 -11.78
N PRO A 60 4.02 1.05 -13.05
CA PRO A 60 3.91 2.42 -13.58
C PRO A 60 2.52 3.05 -13.47
N ALA A 61 1.49 2.25 -13.16
CA ALA A 61 0.13 2.71 -12.94
C ALA A 61 -0.08 3.44 -11.59
N CYS A 62 0.93 3.46 -10.71
CA CYS A 62 0.89 4.08 -9.37
C CYS A 62 1.61 5.42 -9.29
#